data_AF-A0A940S8N6-F1
#
_entry.id   AF-A0A940S8N6-F1
#
_cell.length_a   1.000
_cell.length_b   1.000
_cell.length_c   1.000
_cell.angle_alpha   90.00
_cell.angle_beta   90.00
_cell.angle_gamma   90.00
#
_symmetry.space_group_name_H-M   'P 1'
#
loop_
_entity.id
_entity.type
_entity.pdbx_description
1 polymer ?
#
loop_
_entity_poly.entity_id
_entity_poly.type
_entity_poly.pdbx_seq_one_letter_code
_entity_poly.pdbx_strand_id
1 'polypeptide(L)'
;MPQLDFANPLTIAQVIWLFVIFGLLVFLAAHYLLPPVAEVLETRRNRIAADLDAARDARAGAEAAEAGQRDSTARARAEAQASIAAAAAAAQADAAKRGEALAERLNAQITEAETRIGAARDAAMGALREAAADAAGALVQRLAGIDDKAAVDAAVARELAARNMGAA
;
A
#
# COMPACT_ATOMS: atom_id res chain seq x y z
N MET A 1 -75.82 -30.49 -66.70
CA MET A 1 -75.99 -31.08 -65.36
C MET A 1 -76.99 -30.22 -64.60
N PRO A 2 -78.14 -30.74 -64.15
CA PRO A 2 -79.27 -29.96 -63.59
C PRO A 2 -79.00 -29.32 -62.21
N GLN A 3 -77.73 -29.18 -61.82
CA GLN A 3 -77.30 -28.80 -60.45
C GLN A 3 -76.74 -27.37 -60.40
N LEU A 4 -76.59 -26.73 -61.56
CA LEU A 4 -76.15 -25.34 -61.74
C LEU A 4 -77.20 -24.55 -62.53
N ASP A 5 -78.48 -24.80 -62.24
CA ASP A 5 -79.59 -24.03 -62.81
C ASP A 5 -79.87 -22.82 -61.92
N PHE A 6 -79.14 -21.74 -62.18
CA PHE A 6 -79.23 -20.47 -61.45
C PHE A 6 -80.51 -19.66 -61.79
N ALA A 7 -81.35 -20.15 -62.70
CA ALA A 7 -82.63 -19.54 -63.05
C ALA A 7 -83.80 -20.02 -62.16
N ASN A 8 -83.54 -20.97 -61.26
CA ASN A 8 -84.55 -21.49 -60.34
C ASN A 8 -84.61 -20.63 -59.05
N PRO A 9 -85.78 -20.06 -58.66
CA PRO A 9 -85.89 -19.20 -57.48
C PRO A 9 -85.45 -19.88 -56.16
N LEU A 10 -85.46 -21.21 -56.11
CA LEU A 10 -85.03 -21.98 -54.95
C LEU A 10 -83.50 -21.95 -54.71
N THR A 11 -82.67 -21.86 -55.77
CA THR A 11 -81.20 -21.82 -55.63
C THR A 11 -80.71 -20.46 -55.14
N ILE A 12 -81.35 -19.37 -55.57
CA ILE A 12 -81.09 -18.01 -55.08
C ILE A 12 -81.42 -17.91 -53.58
N ALA A 13 -82.58 -18.45 -53.16
CA ALA A 13 -82.98 -18.47 -51.75
C ALA A 13 -81.99 -19.25 -50.88
N GLN A 14 -81.47 -20.39 -51.36
CA GLN A 14 -80.46 -21.19 -50.66
C GLN A 14 -79.14 -20.44 -50.48
N VAL A 15 -78.68 -19.72 -51.50
CA VAL A 15 -77.46 -18.90 -51.40
C VAL A 15 -77.64 -17.74 -50.42
N ILE A 16 -78.79 -17.05 -50.46
CA ILE A 16 -79.09 -15.97 -49.50
C ILE A 16 -79.09 -16.52 -48.07
N TRP A 17 -79.77 -17.65 -47.83
CA TRP A 17 -79.83 -18.27 -46.50
C TRP A 17 -78.46 -18.78 -46.02
N LEU A 18 -77.63 -19.28 -46.95
CA LEU A 18 -76.24 -19.64 -46.67
C LEU A 18 -75.45 -18.42 -46.18
N PHE A 19 -75.58 -17.25 -46.84
CA PHE A 19 -74.93 -16.02 -46.38
C PHE A 19 -75.46 -15.56 -45.02
N VAL A 20 -76.75 -15.72 -44.74
CA VAL A 20 -77.33 -15.39 -43.43
C VAL A 20 -76.74 -16.28 -42.33
N ILE A 21 -76.72 -17.60 -42.53
CA ILE A 21 -76.16 -18.54 -41.54
C ILE A 21 -74.65 -18.35 -41.40
N PHE A 22 -73.93 -18.17 -42.51
CA PHE A 22 -72.50 -17.94 -42.50
C PHE A 22 -72.16 -16.62 -41.81
N GLY A 23 -72.89 -15.55 -42.10
CA GLY A 23 -72.75 -14.26 -41.43
C GLY A 23 -73.01 -14.36 -39.93
N LEU A 24 -74.07 -15.09 -39.53
CA LEU A 24 -74.36 -15.36 -38.13
C LEU A 24 -73.23 -16.16 -37.44
N LEU A 25 -72.67 -17.16 -38.13
CA LEU A 25 -71.55 -17.96 -37.64
C LEU A 25 -70.28 -17.12 -37.49
N VAL A 26 -69.94 -16.28 -38.47
CA VAL A 26 -68.80 -15.37 -38.40
C VAL A 26 -68.99 -14.35 -37.29
N PHE A 27 -70.21 -13.82 -37.10
CA PHE A 27 -70.53 -12.93 -36.00
C PHE A 27 -70.34 -13.61 -34.63
N LEU A 28 -70.85 -14.84 -34.47
CA LEU A 28 -70.63 -15.63 -33.25
C LEU A 28 -69.15 -15.93 -33.01
N ALA A 29 -68.41 -16.32 -34.06
CA ALA A 29 -66.98 -16.59 -33.95
C ALA A 29 -66.19 -15.34 -33.58
N ALA A 30 -66.50 -14.20 -34.19
CA ALA A 30 -65.87 -12.93 -33.90
C ALA A 30 -66.16 -12.45 -32.48
N HIS A 31 -67.37 -12.68 -31.97
CA HIS A 31 -67.77 -12.21 -30.65
C HIS A 31 -67.48 -13.18 -29.50
N TYR A 32 -67.40 -14.49 -29.75
CA TYR A 32 -67.22 -15.50 -28.69
C TYR A 32 -65.90 -16.28 -28.80
N LEU A 33 -65.44 -16.58 -30.03
CA LEU A 33 -64.32 -17.49 -30.23
C LEU A 33 -62.96 -16.75 -30.33
N LEU A 34 -62.94 -15.56 -30.92
CA LEU A 34 -61.73 -14.73 -31.06
C LEU A 34 -61.29 -13.97 -29.79
N PRO A 35 -62.19 -13.41 -28.95
CA PRO A 35 -61.79 -12.64 -27.76
C PRO A 35 -60.84 -13.40 -26.80
N PRO A 36 -61.09 -14.67 -26.42
CA PRO A 36 -60.18 -15.37 -25.50
C PRO A 36 -58.79 -15.60 -26.11
N VAL A 37 -58.68 -15.77 -27.44
CA VAL A 37 -57.39 -15.91 -28.11
C VAL A 37 -56.64 -14.58 -28.10
N ALA A 38 -57.33 -13.47 -28.36
CA ALA A 38 -56.75 -12.13 -28.31
C ALA A 38 -56.26 -11.78 -26.89
N GLU A 39 -57.04 -12.13 -25.86
CA GLU A 39 -56.68 -11.93 -24.45
C GLU A 39 -55.40 -12.70 -24.06
N VAL A 40 -55.29 -13.97 -24.47
CA VAL A 40 -54.08 -14.77 -24.22
C VAL A 40 -52.87 -14.19 -24.92
N LEU A 41 -53.02 -13.72 -26.16
CA LEU A 41 -51.93 -13.12 -26.92
C LEU A 41 -51.45 -11.82 -26.27
N GLU A 42 -52.38 -10.96 -25.83
CA GLU A 42 -52.07 -9.72 -25.14
C GLU A 42 -51.42 -9.98 -23.78
N THR A 43 -51.92 -10.96 -23.02
CA THR A 43 -51.32 -11.38 -21.75
C THR A 43 -49.88 -11.84 -21.93
N ARG A 44 -49.61 -12.67 -22.97
CA ARG A 44 -48.25 -13.11 -23.29
C ARG A 44 -47.36 -11.94 -23.70
N ARG A 45 -47.88 -11.03 -24.52
CA ARG A 45 -47.14 -9.84 -24.95
C ARG A 45 -46.75 -8.98 -23.75
N ASN A 46 -47.70 -8.72 -22.86
CA ASN A 46 -47.47 -7.92 -21.66
C ASN A 46 -46.52 -8.60 -20.69
N ARG A 47 -46.61 -9.93 -20.53
CA ARG A 47 -45.66 -10.69 -19.73
C ARG A 47 -44.24 -10.62 -20.29
N ILE A 48 -44.07 -10.82 -21.61
CA ILE A 48 -42.75 -10.71 -22.26
C ILE A 48 -42.19 -9.30 -22.11
N ALA A 49 -43.01 -8.26 -22.29
CA ALA A 49 -42.59 -6.88 -22.10
C ALA A 49 -42.13 -6.63 -20.65
N ALA A 50 -42.93 -7.07 -19.67
CA ALA A 50 -42.57 -6.95 -18.25
C ALA A 50 -41.29 -7.72 -17.89
N ASP A 51 -41.14 -8.95 -18.40
CA ASP A 51 -39.94 -9.77 -18.16
C ASP A 51 -38.69 -9.12 -18.81
N LEU A 52 -38.82 -8.51 -19.99
CA LEU A 52 -37.74 -7.78 -20.64
C LEU A 52 -37.35 -6.52 -19.89
N ASP A 53 -38.32 -5.77 -19.37
CA ASP A 53 -38.05 -4.56 -18.58
C ASP A 53 -37.41 -4.92 -17.24
N ALA A 54 -37.92 -5.94 -16.55
CA ALA A 54 -37.30 -6.47 -15.34
C ALA A 54 -35.85 -6.94 -15.58
N ALA A 55 -35.59 -7.60 -16.72
CA ALA A 55 -34.24 -8.02 -17.10
C ALA A 55 -33.31 -6.82 -17.39
N ARG A 56 -33.82 -5.76 -18.02
CA ARG A 56 -33.06 -4.51 -18.25
C ARG A 56 -32.72 -3.83 -16.93
N ASP A 57 -33.68 -3.72 -16.02
CA ASP A 57 -33.47 -3.11 -14.71
C ASP A 57 -32.49 -3.91 -13.86
N ALA A 58 -32.63 -5.25 -13.85
CA ALA A 58 -31.69 -6.12 -13.17
C ALA A 58 -30.27 -6.00 -13.75
N ARG A 59 -30.14 -5.92 -15.08
CA ARG A 59 -28.86 -5.71 -15.74
C ARG A 59 -28.25 -4.34 -15.40
N ALA A 60 -29.04 -3.27 -15.45
CA ALA A 60 -28.59 -1.94 -15.09
C ALA A 60 -28.14 -1.87 -13.62
N GLY A 61 -28.88 -2.51 -12.71
CA GLY A 61 -28.51 -2.64 -11.30
C GLY A 61 -27.20 -3.41 -11.11
N ALA A 62 -26.99 -4.52 -11.84
CA ALA A 62 -25.76 -5.29 -11.79
C ALA A 62 -24.56 -4.51 -12.34
N GLU A 63 -24.72 -3.81 -13.47
CA GLU A 63 -23.68 -2.95 -14.05
C GLU A 63 -23.30 -1.81 -13.10
N ALA A 64 -24.28 -1.17 -12.44
CA ALA A 64 -24.03 -0.14 -11.44
C ALA A 64 -23.31 -0.69 -10.20
N ALA A 65 -23.72 -1.86 -9.71
CA ALA A 65 -23.06 -2.52 -8.58
C ALA A 65 -21.61 -2.92 -8.92
N GLU A 66 -21.36 -3.44 -10.12
CA GLU A 66 -20.03 -3.78 -10.59
C GLU A 66 -19.14 -2.54 -10.73
N ALA A 67 -19.68 -1.44 -11.28
CA ALA A 67 -18.98 -0.16 -11.35
C ALA A 67 -18.62 0.37 -9.95
N GLY A 68 -19.57 0.34 -9.01
CA GLY A 68 -19.33 0.74 -7.62
C GLY A 68 -18.28 -0.12 -6.91
N GLN A 69 -18.29 -1.44 -7.14
CA GLN A 69 -17.30 -2.35 -6.56
C GLN A 69 -15.91 -2.14 -7.15
N ARG A 70 -15.82 -1.85 -8.46
CA ARG A 70 -14.54 -1.54 -9.11
C ARG A 70 -13.96 -0.22 -8.59
N ASP A 71 -14.76 0.82 -8.44
CA ASP A 71 -14.35 2.11 -7.88
C ASP A 71 -13.91 1.97 -6.41
N SER A 72 -14.68 1.28 -5.58
CA SER A 72 -14.33 1.06 -4.17
C SER A 72 -13.02 0.29 -4.01
N THR A 73 -12.82 -0.75 -4.84
CA THR A 73 -11.58 -1.54 -4.83
C THR A 73 -10.39 -0.71 -5.32
N ALA A 74 -10.57 0.13 -6.35
CA ALA A 74 -9.53 1.01 -6.85
C ALA A 74 -9.12 2.05 -5.81
N ARG A 75 -10.09 2.69 -5.15
CA ARG A 75 -9.85 3.66 -4.06
C ARG A 75 -9.15 3.00 -2.88
N ALA A 76 -9.64 1.85 -2.41
CA ALA A 76 -9.02 1.13 -1.30
C ALA A 76 -7.56 0.75 -1.60
N ARG A 77 -7.26 0.32 -2.84
CA ARG A 77 -5.87 0.05 -3.27
C ARG A 77 -5.01 1.31 -3.30
N ALA A 78 -5.53 2.41 -3.82
CA ALA A 78 -4.82 3.69 -3.86
C ALA A 78 -4.53 4.22 -2.45
N GLU A 79 -5.51 4.18 -1.56
CA GLU A 79 -5.36 4.58 -0.15
C GLU A 79 -4.36 3.69 0.59
N ALA A 80 -4.41 2.37 0.38
CA ALA A 80 -3.45 1.45 0.97
C ALA A 80 -2.01 1.74 0.49
N GLN A 81 -1.81 1.96 -0.81
CA GLN A 81 -0.51 2.32 -1.37
C GLN A 81 -0.01 3.67 -0.82
N ALA A 82 -0.88 4.66 -0.73
CA ALA A 82 -0.55 5.97 -0.16
C ALA A 82 -0.16 5.85 1.33
N SER A 83 -0.90 5.05 2.11
CA SER A 83 -0.60 4.79 3.52
C SER A 83 0.75 4.08 3.69
N ILE A 84 1.03 3.06 2.88
CA ILE A 84 2.33 2.35 2.89
C ILE A 84 3.46 3.31 2.54
N ALA A 85 3.31 4.12 1.49
CA ALA A 85 4.32 5.10 1.10
C ALA A 85 4.59 6.14 2.20
N ALA A 86 3.53 6.66 2.83
CA ALA A 86 3.64 7.60 3.94
C ALA A 86 4.33 6.97 5.16
N ALA A 87 3.97 5.74 5.52
CA ALA A 87 4.59 5.01 6.62
C ALA A 87 6.08 4.73 6.34
N ALA A 88 6.43 4.33 5.13
CA ALA A 88 7.81 4.09 4.73
C ALA A 88 8.64 5.38 4.78
N ALA A 89 8.11 6.49 4.25
CA ALA A 89 8.78 7.79 4.31
C ALA A 89 8.97 8.28 5.75
N ALA A 90 7.96 8.12 6.61
CA ALA A 90 8.06 8.46 8.03
C ALA A 90 9.11 7.59 8.76
N ALA A 91 9.13 6.28 8.50
CA ALA A 91 10.10 5.37 9.08
C ALA A 91 11.53 5.70 8.62
N GLN A 92 11.73 6.03 7.34
CA GLN A 92 13.04 6.44 6.82
C GLN A 92 13.52 7.75 7.45
N ALA A 93 12.64 8.73 7.62
CA ALA A 93 12.97 9.99 8.27
C ALA A 93 13.32 9.80 9.76
N ASP A 94 12.58 8.95 10.48
CA ASP A 94 12.87 8.62 11.87
C ASP A 94 14.19 7.83 12.02
N ALA A 95 14.46 6.89 11.12
CA ALA A 95 15.73 6.17 11.07
C ALA A 95 16.92 7.11 10.81
N ALA A 96 16.78 8.07 9.87
CA ALA A 96 17.80 9.07 9.60
C ALA A 96 18.09 9.94 10.85
N LYS A 97 17.06 10.47 11.51
CA LYS A 97 17.20 11.26 12.74
C LYS A 97 17.88 10.48 13.86
N ARG A 98 17.51 9.21 14.05
CA ARG A 98 18.15 8.33 15.04
C ARG A 98 19.60 8.05 14.68
N GLY A 99 19.90 7.86 13.39
CA GLY A 99 21.26 7.68 12.88
C GLY A 99 22.15 8.89 13.17
N GLU A 100 21.66 10.09 12.87
CA GLU A 100 22.35 11.36 13.17
C GLU A 100 22.60 11.52 14.67
N ALA A 101 21.56 11.35 15.50
CA ALA A 101 21.70 11.45 16.95
C ALA A 101 22.65 10.41 17.54
N LEU A 102 22.69 9.19 16.98
CA LEU A 102 23.62 8.15 17.39
C LEU A 102 25.05 8.51 16.99
N ALA A 103 25.26 9.02 15.76
CA ALA A 103 26.56 9.45 15.28
C ALA A 103 27.14 10.58 16.14
N GLU A 104 26.33 11.57 16.49
CA GLU A 104 26.73 12.65 17.41
C GLU A 104 27.16 12.11 18.78
N ARG A 105 26.37 11.20 19.38
CA ARG A 105 26.71 10.57 20.66
C ARG A 105 27.99 9.76 20.59
N LEU A 106 28.20 9.01 19.52
CA LEU A 106 29.42 8.22 19.33
C LEU A 106 30.64 9.12 19.16
N ASN A 107 30.56 10.19 18.36
CA ASN A 107 31.65 11.15 18.21
C ASN A 107 32.01 11.83 19.55
N ALA A 108 31.00 12.18 20.36
CA ALA A 108 31.24 12.73 21.70
C ALA A 108 31.96 11.72 22.60
N GLN A 109 31.53 10.45 22.61
CA GLN A 109 32.19 9.38 23.38
C GLN A 109 33.62 9.10 22.90
N ILE A 110 33.86 9.14 21.59
CA ILE A 110 35.20 8.99 21.02
C ILE A 110 36.09 10.13 21.49
N THR A 111 35.63 11.38 21.37
CA THR A 111 36.39 12.57 21.80
C THR A 111 36.71 12.51 23.31
N GLU A 112 35.74 12.09 24.13
CA GLU A 112 35.95 11.91 25.57
C GLU A 112 36.97 10.80 25.85
N ALA A 113 36.87 9.67 25.16
CA ALA A 113 37.80 8.55 25.30
C ALA A 113 39.22 8.96 24.88
N GLU A 114 39.38 9.67 23.77
CA GLU A 114 40.66 10.22 23.30
C GLU A 114 41.26 11.17 24.34
N THR A 115 40.45 12.05 24.93
CA THR A 115 40.88 12.95 26.00
C THR A 115 41.36 12.17 27.23
N ARG A 116 40.62 11.14 27.65
CA ARG A 116 41.03 10.28 28.79
C ARG A 116 42.30 9.50 28.49
N ILE A 117 42.46 8.98 27.27
CA ILE A 117 43.67 8.27 26.83
C ILE A 117 44.87 9.22 26.83
N GLY A 118 44.72 10.44 26.31
CA GLY A 118 45.75 11.46 26.35
C GLY A 118 46.18 11.79 27.79
N ALA A 119 45.22 12.09 28.67
CA ALA A 119 45.50 12.38 30.07
C ALA A 119 46.18 11.21 30.80
N ALA A 120 45.73 9.96 30.56
CA ALA A 120 46.34 8.77 31.14
C ALA A 120 47.76 8.55 30.63
N ARG A 121 48.02 8.82 29.34
CA ARG A 121 49.35 8.77 28.75
C ARG A 121 50.26 9.82 29.37
N ASP A 122 49.82 11.05 29.50
CA ASP A 122 50.61 12.13 30.09
C ASP A 122 50.95 11.86 31.56
N ALA A 123 49.98 11.35 32.33
CA ALA A 123 50.19 10.92 33.71
C ALA A 123 51.20 9.75 33.81
N ALA A 124 51.07 8.73 32.96
CA ALA A 124 51.99 7.60 32.93
C ALA A 124 53.41 8.03 32.54
N MET A 125 53.55 8.93 31.56
CA MET A 125 54.85 9.49 31.17
C MET A 125 55.44 10.32 32.30
N GLY A 126 54.64 11.13 33.00
CA GLY A 126 55.06 11.89 34.19
C GLY A 126 55.61 10.97 35.29
N ALA A 127 54.85 9.95 35.67
CA ALA A 127 55.27 8.95 36.67
C ALA A 127 56.55 8.20 36.24
N LEU A 128 56.72 7.92 34.94
CA LEU A 128 57.95 7.31 34.42
C LEU A 128 59.16 8.25 34.55
N ARG A 129 58.99 9.56 34.33
CA ARG A 129 60.09 10.54 34.53
C ARG A 129 60.53 10.59 35.98
N GLU A 130 59.56 10.62 36.90
CA GLU A 130 59.82 10.63 38.35
C GLU A 130 60.54 9.35 38.80
N ALA A 131 60.03 8.18 38.41
CA ALA A 131 60.67 6.90 38.72
C ALA A 131 62.09 6.77 38.12
N ALA A 132 62.31 7.28 36.91
CA ALA A 132 63.63 7.28 36.29
C ALA A 132 64.62 8.22 36.98
N ALA A 133 64.15 9.40 37.40
CA ALA A 133 64.95 10.38 38.16
C ALA A 133 65.34 9.82 39.54
N ASP A 134 64.39 9.23 40.27
CA ASP A 134 64.65 8.61 41.57
C ASP A 134 65.63 7.45 41.46
N ALA A 135 65.46 6.57 40.46
CA ALA A 135 66.36 5.44 40.21
C ALA A 135 67.78 5.93 39.83
N ALA A 136 67.90 6.93 38.96
CA ALA A 136 69.18 7.51 38.57
C ALA A 136 69.87 8.21 39.75
N GLY A 137 69.12 8.96 40.57
CA GLY A 137 69.64 9.62 41.77
C GLY A 137 70.18 8.63 42.78
N ALA A 138 69.42 7.57 43.08
CA ALA A 138 69.86 6.49 43.95
C ALA A 138 71.15 5.81 43.45
N LEU A 139 71.27 5.59 42.13
CA LEU A 139 72.48 5.02 41.53
C LEU A 139 73.68 5.97 41.65
N VAL A 140 73.51 7.27 41.33
CA VAL A 140 74.58 8.28 41.42
C VAL A 140 75.06 8.45 42.87
N GLN A 141 74.14 8.49 43.82
CA GLN A 141 74.46 8.58 45.24
C GLN A 141 75.27 7.37 45.71
N ARG A 142 74.91 6.15 45.26
CA ARG A 142 75.61 4.92 45.61
C ARG A 142 77.00 4.79 44.96
N LEU A 143 77.17 5.27 43.73
CA LEU A 143 78.39 5.05 42.94
C LEU A 143 79.41 6.18 43.09
N ALA A 144 78.95 7.43 43.15
CA ALA A 144 79.78 8.63 43.15
C ALA A 144 79.74 9.41 44.47
N GLY A 145 78.80 9.11 45.38
CA GLY A 145 78.64 9.83 46.65
C GLY A 145 78.15 11.28 46.49
N ILE A 146 77.65 11.64 45.30
CA ILE A 146 77.16 12.97 44.95
C ILE A 146 75.64 13.00 45.15
N ASP A 147 75.15 13.99 45.89
CA ASP A 147 73.72 14.25 46.11
C ASP A 147 73.33 15.59 45.49
N ASP A 148 73.28 15.62 44.16
CA ASP A 148 72.82 16.77 43.39
C ASP A 148 71.60 16.39 42.55
N LYS A 149 70.45 16.41 43.21
CA LYS A 149 69.15 16.06 42.64
C LYS A 149 68.82 16.90 41.40
N ALA A 150 69.15 18.19 41.42
CA ALA A 150 68.87 19.10 40.31
C ALA A 150 69.67 18.74 39.05
N ALA A 151 70.94 18.36 39.21
CA ALA A 151 71.77 17.92 38.09
C ALA A 151 71.30 16.59 37.48
N VAL A 152 70.85 15.64 38.32
CA VAL A 152 70.31 14.34 37.89
C VAL A 152 68.99 14.53 37.13
N ASP A 153 68.06 15.30 37.68
CA ASP A 153 66.77 15.60 37.04
C ASP A 153 66.96 16.26 35.66
N ALA A 154 67.89 17.21 35.55
CA ALA A 154 68.21 17.89 34.29
C ALA A 154 68.90 16.98 33.27
N ALA A 155 69.64 15.96 33.71
CA ALA A 155 70.27 14.97 32.83
C ALA A 155 69.24 13.94 32.33
N VAL A 156 68.39 13.43 33.22
CA VAL A 156 67.31 12.48 32.88
C VAL A 156 66.29 13.15 31.95
N ALA A 157 65.91 14.40 32.20
CA ALA A 157 65.00 15.14 31.33
C ALA A 157 65.57 15.34 29.91
N ARG A 158 66.88 15.65 29.78
CA ARG A 158 67.55 15.77 28.48
C ARG A 158 67.57 14.45 27.71
N GLU A 159 67.85 13.34 28.38
CA GLU A 159 67.92 12.03 27.72
C GLU A 159 66.52 11.51 27.32
N LEU A 160 65.50 11.75 28.14
CA LEU A 160 64.11 11.43 27.80
C LEU A 160 63.59 12.29 26.64
N ALA A 161 64.01 13.55 26.56
CA ALA A 161 63.70 14.42 25.42
C ALA A 161 64.42 13.96 24.14
N ALA A 162 65.70 13.56 24.23
CA ALA A 162 66.49 13.05 23.10
C ALA A 162 65.94 11.73 22.52
N ARG A 163 65.31 10.89 23.36
CA ARG A 163 64.69 9.62 22.95
C ARG A 163 63.24 9.73 22.46
N ASN A 164 62.73 10.94 22.21
CA ASN A 164 61.36 11.19 21.73
C ASN A 164 60.25 10.77 22.71
N MET A 165 60.54 10.66 24.02
CA MET A 165 59.56 10.37 25.09
C MET A 165 58.96 11.65 25.71
N GLY A 166 59.19 12.81 25.09
CA GLY A 166 58.78 14.13 25.58
C GLY A 166 57.80 14.90 24.71
N ALA A 167 57.60 14.53 23.43
CA ALA A 167 56.84 15.33 22.49
C ALA A 167 55.98 14.45 21.57
N ALA A 168 54.76 14.19 22.02
CA ALA A 168 53.56 14.03 21.21
C ALA A 168 52.38 14.17 22.16
#